data_AF-A0AA50Q2U6-F1
#
_entry.id   AF-A0AA50Q2U6-F1
#
_cell.length_a   1.000
_cell.length_b   1.000
_cell.length_c   1.000
_cell.angle_alpha   90.00
_cell.angle_beta   90.00
_cell.angle_gamma   90.00
#
_symmetry.space_group_name_H-M   'P 1'
#
loop_
_entity.id
_entity.type
_entity.pdbx_description
1 polymer ?
#
loop_
_entity_poly.entity_id
_entity_poly.type
_entity_poly.pdbx_seq_one_letter_code
_entity_poly.pdbx_strand_id
1 'polypeptide(L)'
;MKLLQSSLLLCLSASATLSYGQALDGDALRLLQASLKDSTLDAQAQLTNTKRALALDLSHQYAQLAPILQTEINQYQLAVNADDILSQHRLNDNVITKADASIRRVKGLSAQADSLVQVRLADETMLTPWQQGESPLFAYEPDGDERQWDYIEAFDIHGQVHQLDVYNLPQQPVFVVGIDSKKAFVAGLEVMRATFAEAQSAKKEGALLSRAQTQAVADKPISTTVIKQISLKDDHEPWISGRAEIYGIVTGVDPSSEEPVLDIVEMPYLDYADTTYYPNQIIIHWERYRWAAADMILMEHDDGTNYKVLATKLLEAAEQILKSIPDPEAQGYALIPQITNGILSVMPDAWFTNDDDFVDVYYTLQEGVEYPNLNGANGNAMTSFAPLVIQPRP
;
A
#
# COMPACT_ATOMS: atom_id res chain seq x y z
N MET A 1 51.49 21.56 -64.68
CA MET A 1 51.38 22.09 -63.30
C MET A 1 50.38 21.22 -62.55
N LYS A 2 50.89 20.38 -61.62
CA LYS A 2 50.28 19.75 -60.44
C LYS A 2 48.82 19.22 -60.43
N LEU A 3 48.74 17.88 -60.24
CA LEU A 3 48.03 17.12 -59.18
C LEU A 3 46.48 17.01 -59.26
N LEU A 4 45.87 15.84 -59.47
CA LEU A 4 45.61 14.66 -58.60
C LEU A 4 44.30 14.75 -57.78
N GLN A 5 43.42 13.76 -58.04
CA GLN A 5 42.28 13.19 -57.30
C GLN A 5 41.65 13.97 -56.13
N SER A 6 40.31 13.98 -56.10
CA SER A 6 39.54 13.88 -54.85
C SER A 6 38.15 13.28 -55.09
N SER A 7 37.94 12.13 -54.45
CA SER A 7 36.66 11.48 -54.19
C SER A 7 35.74 12.40 -53.41
N LEU A 8 34.43 12.41 -53.70
CA LEU A 8 33.44 12.85 -52.73
C LEU A 8 32.39 11.75 -52.54
N LEU A 9 32.42 11.23 -51.31
CA LEU A 9 31.56 10.22 -50.72
C LEU A 9 30.09 10.66 -50.79
N LEU A 10 29.23 9.75 -51.24
CA LEU A 10 27.79 9.85 -51.09
C LEU A 10 27.44 9.45 -49.64
N CYS A 11 27.32 10.42 -48.73
CA CYS A 11 26.74 10.18 -47.41
C CYS A 11 25.20 10.14 -47.54
N LEU A 12 24.64 8.94 -47.66
CA LEU A 12 23.26 8.69 -47.25
C LEU A 12 23.18 8.91 -45.72
N SER A 13 22.58 10.02 -45.30
CA SER A 13 22.03 10.13 -43.96
C SER A 13 20.69 9.39 -43.95
N ALA A 14 20.73 8.12 -43.57
CA ALA A 14 19.53 7.41 -43.15
C ALA A 14 19.13 7.94 -41.77
N SER A 15 18.24 8.93 -41.74
CA SER A 15 17.46 9.26 -40.56
C SER A 15 16.47 8.12 -40.30
N ALA A 16 16.93 7.08 -39.60
CA ALA A 16 16.05 6.07 -39.05
C ALA A 16 15.36 6.68 -37.81
N THR A 17 14.24 7.37 -38.05
CA THR A 17 13.22 7.55 -37.00
C THR A 17 12.63 6.17 -36.73
N LEU A 18 13.19 5.45 -35.76
CA LEU A 18 12.57 4.28 -35.17
C LEU A 18 11.36 4.75 -34.37
N SER A 19 10.18 4.68 -34.97
CA SER A 19 8.91 4.76 -34.25
C SER A 19 8.70 3.45 -33.47
N TYR A 20 9.34 3.32 -32.32
CA TYR A 20 8.97 2.30 -31.33
C TYR A 20 7.85 2.87 -30.47
N GLY A 21 6.63 2.56 -30.91
CA GLY A 21 5.40 2.89 -30.23
C GLY A 21 4.31 2.03 -30.85
N GLN A 22 4.46 0.70 -30.76
CA GLN A 22 3.27 -0.12 -30.84
C GLN A 22 2.48 0.20 -29.57
N ALA A 23 1.31 0.79 -29.75
CA ALA A 23 0.38 1.00 -28.67
C ALA A 23 0.20 -0.34 -27.96
N LEU A 24 0.47 -0.35 -26.66
CA LEU A 24 -0.06 -1.33 -25.73
C LEU A 24 -1.52 -1.59 -26.09
N ASP A 25 -2.03 -2.81 -25.88
CA ASP A 25 -3.44 -3.14 -26.12
C ASP A 25 -4.35 -2.30 -25.21
N GLY A 26 -4.58 -1.05 -25.63
CA GLY A 26 -5.11 0.01 -24.80
C GLY A 26 -6.57 -0.22 -24.43
N ASP A 27 -7.28 -1.02 -25.21
CA ASP A 27 -8.66 -1.38 -24.91
C ASP A 27 -8.73 -2.37 -23.74
N ALA A 28 -7.81 -3.34 -23.65
CA ALA A 28 -7.73 -4.26 -22.52
C ALA A 28 -7.37 -3.53 -21.21
N LEU A 29 -6.37 -2.65 -21.26
CA LEU A 29 -5.94 -1.83 -20.12
C LEU A 29 -7.05 -0.88 -19.65
N ARG A 30 -7.78 -0.25 -20.58
CA ARG A 30 -8.92 0.64 -20.26
C ARG A 30 -10.10 -0.10 -19.64
N LEU A 31 -10.40 -1.31 -20.09
CA LEU A 31 -11.46 -2.14 -19.49
C LEU A 31 -11.08 -2.56 -18.05
N LEU A 32 -9.80 -2.84 -17.81
CA LEU A 32 -9.28 -3.12 -16.47
C LEU A 32 -9.47 -1.91 -15.54
N GLN A 33 -9.07 -0.73 -16.01
CA GLN A 33 -9.17 0.52 -15.26
C GLN A 33 -10.64 0.89 -14.94
N ALA A 34 -11.54 0.73 -15.91
CA ALA A 34 -12.97 0.99 -15.71
C ALA A 34 -13.60 0.03 -14.70
N SER A 35 -13.25 -1.26 -14.75
CA SER A 35 -13.73 -2.25 -13.78
C SER A 35 -13.25 -1.96 -12.36
N LEU A 36 -12.03 -1.48 -12.19
CA LEU A 36 -11.47 -1.13 -10.89
C LEU A 36 -12.20 0.07 -10.27
N LYS A 37 -12.46 1.10 -11.09
CA LYS A 37 -13.17 2.31 -10.66
C LYS A 37 -14.59 2.05 -10.17
N ASP A 38 -15.33 1.16 -10.83
CA ASP A 38 -16.72 0.86 -10.43
C ASP A 38 -16.76 0.07 -9.11
N SER A 39 -15.85 -0.89 -8.94
CA SER A 39 -15.77 -1.70 -7.71
C SER A 39 -15.30 -0.92 -6.47
N THR A 40 -14.47 0.10 -6.65
CA THR A 40 -13.91 0.93 -5.55
C THR A 40 -14.96 1.89 -5.01
N LEU A 41 -15.71 2.57 -5.88
CA LEU A 41 -16.78 3.49 -5.48
C LEU A 41 -17.88 2.80 -4.66
N ASP A 42 -18.30 1.61 -5.08
CA ASP A 42 -19.31 0.83 -4.34
C ASP A 42 -18.78 0.38 -2.97
N ALA A 43 -17.51 -0.02 -2.89
CA ALA A 43 -16.86 -0.42 -1.64
C ALA A 43 -16.76 0.74 -0.65
N GLN A 44 -16.28 1.91 -1.10
CA GLN A 44 -16.15 3.14 -0.31
C GLN A 44 -17.49 3.59 0.26
N ALA A 45 -18.51 3.71 -0.58
CA ALA A 45 -19.84 4.11 -0.11
C ALA A 45 -20.39 3.15 0.95
N GLN A 46 -20.10 1.86 0.81
CA GLN A 46 -20.55 0.85 1.78
C GLN A 46 -19.77 0.92 3.10
N LEU A 47 -18.45 1.14 3.06
CA LEU A 47 -17.60 1.30 4.23
C LEU A 47 -17.96 2.58 4.99
N THR A 48 -18.14 3.69 4.28
CA THR A 48 -18.48 4.99 4.89
C THR A 48 -19.79 4.90 5.66
N ASN A 49 -20.81 4.29 5.06
CA ASN A 49 -22.09 4.05 5.74
C ASN A 49 -21.95 3.10 6.94
N THR A 50 -21.05 2.12 6.85
CA THR A 50 -20.77 1.18 7.95
C THR A 50 -20.09 1.90 9.12
N LYS A 51 -19.02 2.67 8.86
CA LYS A 51 -18.29 3.48 9.85
C LYS A 51 -19.21 4.51 10.51
N ARG A 52 -20.02 5.23 9.72
CA ARG A 52 -21.02 6.19 10.19
C ARG A 52 -22.06 5.57 11.11
N ALA A 53 -22.64 4.43 10.72
CA ALA A 53 -23.65 3.74 11.53
C ALA A 53 -23.07 3.25 12.86
N LEU A 54 -21.82 2.78 12.83
CA LEU A 54 -21.09 2.36 14.02
C LEU A 54 -20.82 3.53 14.97
N ALA A 55 -20.33 4.67 14.46
CA ALA A 55 -20.08 5.87 15.26
C ALA A 55 -21.36 6.36 15.96
N LEU A 56 -22.48 6.42 15.22
CA LEU A 56 -23.78 6.80 15.78
C LEU A 56 -24.25 5.82 16.86
N ASP A 57 -24.16 4.51 16.61
CA ASP A 57 -24.59 3.50 17.57
C ASP A 57 -23.76 3.55 18.87
N LEU A 58 -22.43 3.65 18.76
CA LEU A 58 -21.55 3.77 19.92
C LEU A 58 -21.79 5.07 20.71
N SER A 59 -22.12 6.17 20.02
CA SER A 59 -22.47 7.43 20.68
C SER A 59 -23.67 7.29 21.61
N HIS A 60 -24.72 6.56 21.18
CA HIS A 60 -25.91 6.29 21.98
C HIS A 60 -25.64 5.33 23.15
N GLN A 61 -24.63 4.46 22.99
CA GLN A 61 -24.22 3.50 24.01
C GLN A 61 -23.09 4.02 24.92
N TYR A 62 -22.76 5.32 24.86
CA TYR A 62 -21.60 5.88 25.56
C TYR A 62 -21.63 5.62 27.08
N ALA A 63 -22.81 5.65 27.72
CA ALA A 63 -22.91 5.39 29.15
C ALA A 63 -22.41 4.00 29.55
N GLN A 64 -22.58 2.99 28.69
CA GLN A 64 -22.08 1.62 28.89
C GLN A 64 -20.65 1.45 28.39
N LEU A 65 -20.26 2.20 27.34
CA LEU A 65 -18.95 2.15 26.71
C LEU A 65 -17.87 2.87 27.53
N ALA A 66 -18.20 4.00 28.16
CA ALA A 66 -17.23 4.87 28.84
C ALA A 66 -16.37 4.15 29.89
N PRO A 67 -16.91 3.29 30.78
CA PRO A 67 -16.07 2.57 31.74
C PRO A 67 -15.08 1.58 31.10
N ILE A 68 -15.43 1.04 29.93
CA ILE A 68 -14.55 0.16 29.15
C ILE A 68 -13.41 1.00 28.59
N LEU A 69 -13.73 2.08 27.87
CA LEU A 69 -12.74 2.98 27.31
C LEU A 69 -11.82 3.55 28.40
N GLN A 70 -12.34 3.93 29.56
CA GLN A 70 -11.53 4.47 30.67
C GLN A 70 -10.56 3.45 31.27
N THR A 71 -10.82 2.16 31.08
CA THR A 71 -9.94 1.07 31.52
C THR A 71 -8.84 0.82 30.49
N GLU A 72 -9.20 0.81 29.21
CA GLU A 72 -8.31 0.42 28.12
C GLU A 72 -7.48 1.60 27.56
N ILE A 73 -8.04 2.81 27.52
CA ILE A 73 -7.39 4.01 26.95
C ILE A 73 -6.53 4.73 27.99
N ASN A 74 -5.25 4.92 27.66
CA ASN A 74 -4.25 5.62 28.47
C ASN A 74 -3.14 6.23 27.59
N GLN A 75 -2.16 6.89 28.20
CA GLN A 75 -1.06 7.58 27.50
C GLN A 75 -0.18 6.67 26.60
N TYR A 76 -0.27 5.35 26.74
CA TYR A 76 0.47 4.39 25.92
C TYR A 76 -0.41 3.67 24.89
N GLN A 77 -1.74 3.74 25.06
CA GLN A 77 -2.72 3.03 24.26
C GLN A 77 -3.94 3.94 24.07
N LEU A 78 -4.02 4.62 22.94
CA LEU A 78 -5.12 5.55 22.65
C LEU A 78 -6.32 4.89 21.96
N ALA A 79 -6.24 3.58 21.69
CA ALA A 79 -7.22 2.85 20.91
C ALA A 79 -7.64 1.54 21.58
N VAL A 80 -8.87 1.10 21.32
CA VAL A 80 -9.43 -0.15 21.83
C VAL A 80 -10.09 -0.89 20.68
N ASN A 81 -9.78 -2.17 20.55
CA ASN A 81 -10.37 -3.02 19.53
C ASN A 81 -11.72 -3.57 19.98
N ALA A 82 -12.59 -3.84 19.02
CA ALA A 82 -13.94 -4.32 19.31
C ALA A 82 -13.96 -5.64 20.07
N ASP A 83 -12.98 -6.54 19.86
CA ASP A 83 -12.88 -7.79 20.64
C ASP A 83 -12.78 -7.51 22.16
N ASP A 84 -11.99 -6.50 22.55
CA ASP A 84 -11.84 -6.09 23.95
C ASP A 84 -13.11 -5.41 24.47
N ILE A 85 -13.75 -4.57 23.64
CA ILE A 85 -15.02 -3.91 23.95
C ILE A 85 -16.14 -4.95 24.20
N LEU A 86 -16.22 -5.97 23.34
CA LEU A 86 -17.25 -7.00 23.38
C LEU A 86 -17.04 -8.02 24.50
N SER A 87 -15.79 -8.25 24.92
CA SER A 87 -15.45 -9.17 26.02
C SER A 87 -16.18 -8.85 27.34
N GLN A 88 -16.56 -7.60 27.55
CA GLN A 88 -17.24 -7.12 28.76
C GLN A 88 -18.76 -7.36 28.75
N HIS A 89 -19.35 -7.76 27.61
CA HIS A 89 -20.79 -8.06 27.46
C HIS A 89 -21.74 -6.98 27.98
N ARG A 90 -21.35 -5.69 27.85
CA ARG A 90 -22.10 -4.53 28.35
C ARG A 90 -22.87 -3.76 27.28
N LEU A 91 -22.58 -4.03 26.02
CA LEU A 91 -23.09 -3.30 24.86
C LEU A 91 -24.00 -4.19 24.03
N ASN A 92 -24.89 -3.57 23.26
CA ASN A 92 -25.53 -4.22 22.15
C ASN A 92 -24.49 -4.38 21.03
N ASP A 93 -24.10 -5.62 20.79
CA ASP A 93 -23.01 -6.01 19.88
C ASP A 93 -23.46 -6.17 18.42
N ASN A 94 -24.76 -6.05 18.13
CA ASN A 94 -25.31 -6.32 16.81
C ASN A 94 -24.73 -5.41 15.72
N VAL A 95 -24.54 -4.12 16.02
CA VAL A 95 -23.99 -3.16 15.04
C VAL A 95 -22.50 -3.40 14.86
N ILE A 96 -21.74 -3.53 15.94
CA ILE A 96 -20.30 -3.83 15.91
C ILE A 96 -20.02 -5.11 15.11
N THR A 97 -20.69 -6.22 15.44
CA THR A 97 -20.48 -7.52 14.80
C THR A 97 -20.84 -7.49 13.30
N LYS A 98 -21.92 -6.80 12.93
CA LYS A 98 -22.32 -6.64 11.53
C LYS A 98 -21.35 -5.74 10.76
N ALA A 99 -20.90 -4.65 11.37
CA ALA A 99 -19.93 -3.73 10.79
C ALA A 99 -18.61 -4.46 10.53
N ASP A 100 -18.10 -5.16 11.53
CA ASP A 100 -16.88 -5.95 11.47
C ASP A 100 -16.90 -7.02 10.36
N ALA A 101 -18.00 -7.79 10.25
CA ALA A 101 -18.18 -8.75 9.16
C ALA A 101 -18.31 -8.07 7.78
N SER A 102 -18.96 -6.90 7.71
CA SER A 102 -19.11 -6.10 6.49
C SER A 102 -17.76 -5.59 6.01
N ILE A 103 -16.95 -5.01 6.91
CA ILE A 103 -15.61 -4.48 6.64
C ILE A 103 -14.71 -5.58 6.08
N ARG A 104 -14.62 -6.75 6.76
CA ARG A 104 -13.82 -7.88 6.27
C ARG A 104 -14.23 -8.32 4.87
N ARG A 105 -15.54 -8.40 4.60
CA ARG A 105 -16.05 -8.78 3.28
C ARG A 105 -15.66 -7.77 2.21
N VAL A 106 -15.82 -6.48 2.46
CA VAL A 106 -15.49 -5.42 1.49
C VAL A 106 -14.00 -5.40 1.20
N LYS A 107 -13.15 -5.48 2.23
CA LYS A 107 -11.69 -5.54 2.09
C LYS A 107 -11.17 -6.87 1.54
N GLY A 108 -12.02 -7.88 1.35
CA GLY A 108 -11.62 -9.19 0.82
C GLY A 108 -10.81 -10.04 1.79
N LEU A 109 -10.98 -9.80 3.09
CA LEU A 109 -10.27 -10.48 4.18
C LEU A 109 -11.00 -11.74 4.65
N SER A 110 -10.26 -12.64 5.29
CA SER A 110 -10.77 -13.90 5.83
C SER A 110 -11.83 -13.67 6.91
N ALA A 111 -12.94 -14.41 6.86
CA ALA A 111 -14.00 -14.33 7.86
C ALA A 111 -13.56 -14.77 9.28
N GLN A 112 -12.42 -15.47 9.38
CA GLN A 112 -11.82 -15.90 10.65
C GLN A 112 -10.75 -14.94 11.17
N ALA A 113 -10.48 -13.83 10.47
CA ALA A 113 -9.60 -12.80 11.01
C ALA A 113 -10.23 -12.17 12.26
N ASP A 114 -9.38 -11.74 13.19
CA ASP A 114 -9.79 -11.00 14.38
C ASP A 114 -10.61 -9.75 14.00
N SER A 115 -11.27 -9.11 14.98
CA SER A 115 -12.05 -7.92 14.70
C SER A 115 -11.16 -6.78 14.19
N LEU A 116 -11.66 -6.09 13.17
CA LEU A 116 -11.04 -4.91 12.56
C LEU A 116 -11.69 -3.61 13.04
N VAL A 117 -12.73 -3.67 13.87
CA VAL A 117 -13.37 -2.47 14.39
C VAL A 117 -12.55 -1.91 15.54
N GLN A 118 -12.31 -0.60 15.51
CA GLN A 118 -11.58 0.11 16.55
C GLN A 118 -12.31 1.38 17.00
N VAL A 119 -12.13 1.73 18.27
CA VAL A 119 -12.44 3.04 18.82
C VAL A 119 -11.15 3.67 19.31
N ARG A 120 -10.76 4.80 18.73
CA ARG A 120 -9.51 5.49 19.02
C ARG A 120 -9.78 6.93 19.48
N LEU A 121 -9.06 7.40 20.49
CA LEU A 121 -9.03 8.81 20.81
C LEU A 121 -8.22 9.55 19.72
N ALA A 122 -8.81 10.60 19.14
CA ALA A 122 -8.24 11.27 17.97
C ALA A 122 -6.80 11.78 18.21
N ASP A 123 -6.53 12.29 19.41
CA ASP A 123 -5.22 12.80 19.79
C ASP A 123 -4.93 12.61 21.29
N GLU A 124 -3.66 12.48 21.68
CA GLU A 124 -3.25 12.28 23.07
C GLU A 124 -3.63 13.45 23.99
N THR A 125 -3.68 14.67 23.45
CA THR A 125 -4.04 15.88 24.20
C THR A 125 -5.48 15.87 24.71
N MET A 126 -6.34 15.08 24.07
CA MET A 126 -7.75 14.91 24.45
C MET A 126 -7.95 13.97 25.64
N LEU A 127 -6.91 13.22 26.05
CA LEU A 127 -7.02 12.19 27.08
C LEU A 127 -7.41 12.79 28.43
N THR A 128 -6.70 13.86 28.82
CA THR A 128 -6.90 14.49 30.13
C THR A 128 -8.28 15.15 30.25
N PRO A 129 -8.73 16.00 29.30
CA PRO A 129 -10.08 16.59 29.38
C PRO A 129 -11.19 15.53 29.40
N TRP A 130 -11.08 14.49 28.58
CA TRP A 130 -12.05 13.40 28.57
C TRP A 130 -12.11 12.64 29.91
N GLN A 131 -10.96 12.28 30.49
CA GLN A 131 -10.91 11.60 31.79
C GLN A 131 -11.44 12.48 32.93
N GLN A 132 -11.42 13.81 32.78
CA GLN A 132 -12.01 14.77 33.73
C GLN A 132 -13.52 14.95 33.55
N GLY A 133 -14.13 14.25 32.59
CA GLY A 133 -15.58 14.21 32.40
C GLY A 133 -16.09 15.13 31.29
N GLU A 134 -15.22 15.67 30.44
CA GLU A 134 -15.68 16.33 29.22
C GLU A 134 -16.39 15.32 28.30
N SER A 135 -17.54 15.72 27.75
CA SER A 135 -18.32 14.84 26.89
C SER A 135 -17.62 14.68 25.55
N PRO A 136 -17.37 13.45 25.07
CA PRO A 136 -16.74 13.24 23.78
C PRO A 136 -17.74 13.38 22.63
N LEU A 137 -17.18 13.56 21.43
CA LEU A 137 -17.85 13.31 20.16
C LEU A 137 -17.39 11.97 19.57
N PHE A 138 -18.20 11.39 18.70
CA PHE A 138 -17.92 10.15 17.97
C PHE A 138 -17.87 10.49 16.48
N ALA A 139 -16.67 10.58 15.93
CA ALA A 139 -16.42 10.80 14.51
C ALA A 139 -16.14 9.47 13.81
N TYR A 140 -16.19 9.49 12.49
CA TYR A 140 -15.71 8.42 11.64
C TYR A 140 -14.98 9.02 10.46
N GLU A 141 -13.98 8.30 9.97
CA GLU A 141 -13.30 8.64 8.72
C GLU A 141 -14.19 8.24 7.54
N PRO A 142 -14.62 9.16 6.67
CA PRO A 142 -15.25 8.81 5.40
C PRO A 142 -14.26 8.05 4.50
N ASP A 143 -14.72 7.34 3.48
CA ASP A 143 -13.84 6.77 2.46
C ASP A 143 -13.85 7.67 1.21
N GLY A 144 -12.75 7.69 0.46
CA GLY A 144 -12.59 8.46 -0.76
C GLY A 144 -11.62 9.66 -0.64
N ASP A 145 -11.69 10.59 -1.58
CA ASP A 145 -10.77 11.73 -1.69
C ASP A 145 -10.92 12.74 -0.54
N GLU A 146 -10.01 12.68 0.43
CA GLU A 146 -9.98 13.54 1.62
C GLU A 146 -9.73 15.01 1.30
N ARG A 147 -9.15 15.32 0.14
CA ARG A 147 -8.92 16.69 -0.34
C ARG A 147 -10.25 17.39 -0.64
N GLN A 148 -11.34 16.63 -0.73
CA GLN A 148 -12.71 17.13 -0.88
C GLN A 148 -13.45 17.25 0.45
N TRP A 149 -12.84 16.84 1.56
CA TRP A 149 -13.46 16.94 2.87
C TRP A 149 -13.20 18.33 3.44
N ASP A 150 -14.23 19.17 3.44
CA ASP A 150 -14.20 20.42 4.20
C ASP A 150 -14.51 20.17 5.69
N TYR A 151 -15.32 19.15 5.97
CA TYR A 151 -15.80 18.82 7.32
C TYR A 151 -15.99 17.32 7.51
N ILE A 152 -15.71 16.85 8.73
CA ILE A 152 -16.06 15.51 9.21
C ILE A 152 -17.35 15.57 10.01
N GLU A 153 -18.26 14.63 9.75
CA GLU A 153 -19.45 14.41 10.58
C GLU A 153 -19.08 13.69 11.89
N ALA A 154 -19.54 14.21 13.02
CA ALA A 154 -19.40 13.59 14.32
C ALA A 154 -20.72 13.60 15.10
N PHE A 155 -20.88 12.67 16.04
CA PHE A 155 -22.07 12.56 16.88
C PHE A 155 -21.74 12.85 18.34
N ASP A 156 -22.54 13.66 19.02
CA ASP A 156 -22.47 13.70 20.48
C ASP A 156 -23.10 12.46 21.13
N ILE A 157 -23.00 12.35 22.45
CA ILE A 157 -23.55 11.23 23.24
C ILE A 157 -25.09 11.10 23.19
N HIS A 158 -25.77 12.03 22.50
CA HIS A 158 -27.20 12.00 22.24
C HIS A 158 -27.53 11.76 20.76
N GLY A 159 -26.51 11.49 19.92
CA GLY A 159 -26.65 11.27 18.49
C GLY A 159 -26.85 12.54 17.67
N GLN A 160 -26.65 13.73 18.25
CA GLN A 160 -26.77 14.98 17.49
C GLN A 160 -25.53 15.16 16.63
N VAL A 161 -25.74 15.59 15.38
CA VAL A 161 -24.68 15.78 14.40
C VAL A 161 -23.93 17.09 14.66
N HIS A 162 -22.61 17.00 14.66
CA HIS A 162 -21.64 18.09 14.68
C HIS A 162 -20.75 17.99 13.44
N GLN A 163 -20.23 19.12 12.99
CA GLN A 163 -19.27 19.19 11.89
C GLN A 163 -17.92 19.65 12.44
N LEU A 164 -16.89 18.84 12.21
CA LEU A 164 -15.52 19.10 12.64
C LEU A 164 -14.68 19.51 11.43
N ASP A 165 -13.79 20.46 11.62
CA ASP A 165 -12.86 20.90 10.59
C ASP A 165 -11.79 19.81 10.37
N VAL A 166 -11.53 19.45 9.11
CA VAL A 166 -10.59 18.38 8.74
C VAL A 166 -9.14 18.77 8.99
N TYR A 167 -8.81 20.05 8.90
CA TYR A 167 -7.44 20.56 8.99
C TYR A 167 -7.09 21.10 10.38
N ASN A 168 -8.09 21.25 11.26
CA ASN A 168 -7.90 21.77 12.60
C ASN A 168 -8.35 20.75 13.64
N LEU A 169 -7.41 20.30 14.47
CA LEU A 169 -7.70 19.37 15.55
C LEU A 169 -8.76 19.96 16.51
N PRO A 170 -9.87 19.24 16.77
CA PRO A 170 -10.90 19.69 17.69
C PRO A 170 -10.37 19.92 19.11
N GLN A 171 -10.94 20.89 19.82
CA GLN A 171 -10.62 21.12 21.25
C GLN A 171 -11.40 20.18 22.19
N GLN A 172 -12.56 19.72 21.75
CA GLN A 172 -13.38 18.75 22.46
C GLN A 172 -12.83 17.34 22.20
N PRO A 173 -12.85 16.42 23.18
CA PRO A 173 -12.45 15.04 22.95
C PRO A 173 -13.25 14.37 21.83
N VAL A 174 -12.57 13.71 20.92
CA VAL A 174 -13.18 12.97 19.82
C VAL A 174 -12.71 11.52 19.84
N PHE A 175 -13.66 10.60 19.83
CA PHE A 175 -13.43 9.21 19.49
C PHE A 175 -13.64 9.01 18.00
N VAL A 176 -12.59 8.61 17.30
CA VAL A 176 -12.67 8.12 15.92
C VAL A 176 -13.06 6.65 15.96
N VAL A 177 -14.17 6.35 15.30
CA VAL A 177 -14.74 5.00 15.21
C VAL A 177 -14.58 4.53 13.77
N GLY A 178 -13.86 3.44 13.59
CA GLY A 178 -13.50 3.00 12.25
C GLY A 178 -12.80 1.65 12.27
N ILE A 179 -11.80 1.55 11.41
CA ILE A 179 -11.03 0.34 11.17
C ILE A 179 -9.72 0.45 11.95
N ASP A 180 -9.25 -0.66 12.52
CA ASP A 180 -7.85 -0.80 12.92
C ASP A 180 -7.02 -0.94 11.64
N SER A 181 -6.66 0.20 11.03
CA SER A 181 -6.07 0.29 9.70
C SER A 181 -4.78 -0.52 9.59
N LYS A 182 -3.90 -0.43 10.59
CA LYS A 182 -2.72 -1.30 10.74
C LYS A 182 -3.05 -2.79 10.71
N LYS A 183 -4.08 -3.23 11.43
CA LYS A 183 -4.46 -4.65 11.48
C LYS A 183 -5.08 -5.11 10.16
N ALA A 184 -5.92 -4.28 9.56
CA ALA A 184 -6.49 -4.53 8.25
C ALA A 184 -5.40 -4.63 7.18
N PHE A 185 -4.42 -3.72 7.24
CA PHE A 185 -3.26 -3.66 6.36
C PHE A 185 -2.40 -4.92 6.41
N VAL A 186 -1.98 -5.35 7.61
CA VAL A 186 -1.20 -6.59 7.77
C VAL A 186 -1.95 -7.80 7.18
N ALA A 187 -3.24 -7.94 7.52
CA ALA A 187 -4.07 -9.03 6.99
C ALA A 187 -4.23 -8.94 5.46
N GLY A 188 -4.31 -7.72 4.93
CA GLY A 188 -4.40 -7.44 3.51
C GLY A 188 -3.14 -7.82 2.74
N LEU A 189 -1.97 -7.43 3.26
CA LEU A 189 -0.69 -7.80 2.66
C LEU A 189 -0.47 -9.31 2.63
N GLU A 190 -0.96 -10.05 3.63
CA GLU A 190 -0.96 -11.51 3.60
C GLU A 190 -1.80 -12.06 2.43
N VAL A 191 -2.99 -11.50 2.20
CA VAL A 191 -3.85 -11.87 1.05
C VAL A 191 -3.16 -11.57 -0.27
N MET A 192 -2.49 -10.41 -0.41
CA MET A 192 -1.77 -10.07 -1.63
C MET A 192 -0.60 -11.03 -1.89
N ARG A 193 0.23 -11.29 -0.87
CA ARG A 193 1.35 -12.23 -0.96
C ARG A 193 0.88 -13.64 -1.33
N ALA A 194 -0.21 -14.12 -0.73
CA ALA A 194 -0.81 -15.40 -1.08
C ALA A 194 -1.28 -15.43 -2.54
N THR A 195 -1.93 -14.36 -3.01
CA THR A 195 -2.40 -14.24 -4.40
C THR A 195 -1.23 -14.30 -5.39
N PHE A 196 -0.13 -13.57 -5.12
CA PHE A 196 1.08 -13.62 -5.95
C PHE A 196 1.74 -15.01 -5.95
N ALA A 197 1.87 -15.63 -4.78
CA ALA A 197 2.45 -16.97 -4.64
C ALA A 197 1.63 -18.05 -5.36
N GLU A 198 0.29 -17.99 -5.26
CA GLU A 198 -0.62 -18.88 -5.97
C GLU A 198 -0.47 -18.74 -7.49
N ALA A 199 -0.42 -17.52 -8.00
CA ALA A 199 -0.26 -17.28 -9.43
C ALA A 199 1.08 -17.79 -9.97
N GLN A 200 2.17 -17.57 -9.23
CA GLN A 200 3.49 -18.12 -9.58
C GLN A 200 3.50 -19.66 -9.54
N SER A 201 2.81 -20.26 -8.58
CA SER A 201 2.76 -21.73 -8.41
C SER A 201 1.90 -22.42 -9.47
N ALA A 202 0.72 -21.87 -9.77
CA ALA A 202 -0.21 -22.39 -10.78
C ALA A 202 0.43 -22.46 -12.18
N LYS A 203 1.38 -21.57 -12.47
CA LYS A 203 2.13 -21.55 -13.74
C LYS A 203 3.32 -22.50 -13.75
N LYS A 204 3.91 -22.77 -12.58
CA LYS A 204 4.97 -23.78 -12.40
C LYS A 204 4.45 -25.22 -12.45
N GLU A 205 3.13 -25.46 -12.37
CA GLU A 205 2.52 -26.79 -12.58
C GLU A 205 2.62 -27.31 -14.03
N GLY A 206 3.00 -26.47 -15.00
CA GLY A 206 3.43 -26.91 -16.34
C GLY A 206 4.89 -27.39 -16.43
N ALA A 207 5.69 -27.16 -15.38
CA ALA A 207 7.09 -27.54 -15.29
C ALA A 207 7.31 -28.40 -14.04
N LEU A 208 6.80 -29.64 -14.09
CA LEU A 208 7.09 -30.70 -13.13
C LEU A 208 8.56 -31.16 -13.21
N LEU A 209 9.54 -30.27 -13.08
CA LEU A 209 10.94 -30.63 -12.88
C LEU A 209 11.67 -29.48 -12.17
N SER A 210 11.72 -29.53 -10.83
CA SER A 210 12.95 -29.34 -10.03
C SER A 210 12.62 -29.10 -8.54
N ARG A 211 11.89 -30.02 -7.93
CA ARG A 211 11.85 -30.16 -6.45
C ARG A 211 13.05 -30.99 -5.98
N ALA A 212 14.24 -30.62 -6.45
CA ALA A 212 15.52 -31.22 -6.07
C ALA A 212 16.59 -30.17 -5.68
N GLN A 213 16.25 -28.87 -5.68
CA GLN A 213 17.18 -27.78 -5.34
C GLN A 213 16.99 -27.22 -3.92
N THR A 214 15.98 -27.63 -3.16
CA THR A 214 15.73 -27.12 -1.79
C THR A 214 16.71 -27.64 -0.72
N GLN A 215 17.70 -28.46 -1.08
CA GLN A 215 18.82 -28.82 -0.19
C GLN A 215 20.16 -28.14 -0.54
N ALA A 216 20.24 -27.36 -1.62
CA ALA A 216 21.47 -26.69 -2.05
C ALA A 216 21.50 -25.16 -1.81
N VAL A 217 20.41 -24.58 -1.28
CA VAL A 217 20.31 -23.14 -0.97
C VAL A 217 20.91 -22.80 0.40
N ALA A 218 21.15 -23.81 1.26
CA ALA A 218 21.63 -23.58 2.62
C ALA A 218 23.11 -23.13 2.72
N ASP A 219 23.90 -23.25 1.64
CA ASP A 219 25.36 -23.06 1.66
C ASP A 219 25.87 -21.84 0.88
N LYS A 220 24.98 -21.01 0.32
CA LYS A 220 25.40 -19.82 -0.45
C LYS A 220 25.01 -18.52 0.28
N PRO A 221 25.88 -17.48 0.25
CA PRO A 221 25.51 -16.18 0.75
C PRO A 221 24.28 -15.63 0.02
N ILE A 222 23.36 -15.03 0.77
CA ILE A 222 22.17 -14.37 0.22
C ILE A 222 22.53 -12.90 0.03
N SER A 223 22.35 -12.40 -1.19
CA SER A 223 22.57 -11.01 -1.53
C SER A 223 21.26 -10.24 -1.39
N THR A 224 21.30 -9.14 -0.64
CA THR A 224 20.11 -8.33 -0.37
C THR A 224 20.42 -6.84 -0.45
N THR A 225 19.38 -6.04 -0.59
CA THR A 225 19.41 -4.59 -0.34
C THR A 225 18.55 -4.26 0.86
N VAL A 226 19.06 -3.40 1.75
CA VAL A 226 18.34 -2.89 2.92
C VAL A 226 18.04 -1.40 2.80
N ILE A 227 16.92 -0.98 3.38
CA ILE A 227 16.69 0.43 3.74
C ILE A 227 17.39 0.70 5.06
N LYS A 228 18.37 1.62 5.03
CA LYS A 228 19.08 2.11 6.22
C LYS A 228 18.38 3.31 6.84
N GLN A 229 17.77 4.13 5.99
CA GLN A 229 17.11 5.36 6.36
C GLN A 229 15.99 5.66 5.36
N ILE A 230 14.85 6.17 5.81
CA ILE A 230 13.77 6.66 4.95
C ILE A 230 13.00 7.79 5.64
N SER A 231 12.52 8.76 4.86
CA SER A 231 11.64 9.85 5.30
C SER A 231 10.70 10.26 4.17
N LEU A 232 9.49 10.71 4.52
CA LEU A 232 8.50 11.29 3.60
C LEU A 232 8.38 12.81 3.86
N LYS A 233 8.06 13.60 2.84
CA LYS A 233 7.76 15.03 3.00
C LYS A 233 6.30 15.30 3.28
N ASP A 234 5.45 14.45 2.75
CA ASP A 234 4.00 14.53 2.87
C ASP A 234 3.49 13.09 2.95
N ASP A 235 2.74 12.82 4.02
CA ASP A 235 1.99 11.60 4.27
C ASP A 235 0.51 11.81 3.98
N HIS A 236 0.11 13.01 3.51
CA HIS A 236 -1.22 13.40 3.07
C HIS A 236 -2.37 13.29 4.10
N GLU A 237 -2.21 12.60 5.23
CA GLU A 237 -3.29 12.29 6.16
C GLU A 237 -3.80 13.48 7.03
N PRO A 238 -5.14 13.69 7.14
CA PRO A 238 -5.73 14.53 8.17
C PRO A 238 -5.70 13.87 9.55
N TRP A 239 -6.00 14.64 10.61
CA TRP A 239 -5.96 14.15 12.01
C TRP A 239 -6.87 12.93 12.27
N ILE A 240 -7.87 12.70 11.41
CA ILE A 240 -8.84 11.62 11.57
C ILE A 240 -8.30 10.27 11.08
N SER A 241 -7.44 10.25 10.07
CA SER A 241 -6.95 9.04 9.38
C SER A 241 -5.99 8.23 10.25
N GLY A 242 -5.14 8.92 11.01
CA GLY A 242 -4.34 8.30 12.05
C GLY A 242 -2.87 8.26 11.71
N ARG A 243 -2.36 7.09 11.34
CA ARG A 243 -0.95 6.90 11.01
C ARG A 243 -0.88 6.30 9.62
N ALA A 244 0.04 6.80 8.80
CA ALA A 244 0.23 6.30 7.46
C ALA A 244 0.61 4.80 7.43
N GLU A 245 -0.02 4.05 6.53
CA GLU A 245 0.27 2.65 6.28
C GLU A 245 1.04 2.44 4.97
N ILE A 246 2.36 2.62 5.03
CA ILE A 246 3.23 2.54 3.86
C ILE A 246 3.71 1.12 3.55
N TYR A 247 3.70 0.75 2.27
CA TYR A 247 4.36 -0.44 1.74
C TYR A 247 5.12 -0.17 0.44
N GLY A 248 6.10 -1.03 0.16
CA GLY A 248 6.82 -1.08 -1.10
C GLY A 248 6.37 -2.26 -1.96
N ILE A 249 6.20 -2.02 -3.26
CA ILE A 249 6.09 -3.06 -4.30
C ILE A 249 7.40 -3.08 -5.07
N VAL A 250 8.19 -4.14 -4.89
CA VAL A 250 9.41 -4.36 -5.67
C VAL A 250 9.05 -5.14 -6.92
N THR A 251 9.44 -4.60 -8.08
CA THR A 251 9.10 -5.14 -9.39
C THR A 251 10.34 -5.52 -10.17
N GLY A 252 10.30 -6.68 -10.83
CA GLY A 252 11.36 -7.13 -11.72
C GLY A 252 10.94 -8.35 -12.54
N VAL A 253 11.91 -9.16 -12.96
CA VAL A 253 11.68 -10.34 -13.81
C VAL A 253 12.24 -11.59 -13.14
N ASP A 254 11.49 -12.69 -13.17
CA ASP A 254 11.89 -13.98 -12.59
C ASP A 254 13.18 -14.49 -13.26
N PRO A 255 14.16 -15.02 -12.51
CA PRO A 255 15.40 -15.54 -13.10
C PRO A 255 15.18 -16.79 -13.97
N SER A 256 14.11 -17.54 -13.71
CA SER A 256 13.78 -18.85 -14.29
C SER A 256 12.69 -18.79 -15.36
N SER A 257 11.96 -17.68 -15.48
CA SER A 257 10.92 -17.47 -16.49
C SER A 257 10.91 -16.03 -17.00
N GLU A 258 10.39 -15.81 -18.22
CA GLU A 258 10.08 -14.46 -18.72
C GLU A 258 8.76 -13.98 -18.12
N GLU A 259 8.68 -13.91 -16.80
CA GLU A 259 7.49 -13.48 -16.06
C GLU A 259 7.83 -12.36 -15.08
N PRO A 260 6.90 -11.42 -14.85
CA PRO A 260 7.11 -10.38 -13.86
C PRO A 260 7.10 -10.98 -12.45
N VAL A 261 7.96 -10.46 -11.58
CA VAL A 261 7.95 -10.73 -10.14
C VAL A 261 7.54 -9.46 -9.42
N LEU A 262 6.54 -9.60 -8.54
CA LEU A 262 6.09 -8.57 -7.62
C LEU A 262 6.30 -9.08 -6.19
N ASP A 263 7.02 -8.31 -5.39
CA ASP A 263 7.27 -8.61 -3.97
C ASP A 263 6.81 -7.43 -3.10
N ILE A 264 6.13 -7.72 -2.00
CA ILE A 264 5.54 -6.68 -1.14
C ILE A 264 6.26 -6.61 0.19
N VAL A 265 6.74 -5.42 0.50
CA VAL A 265 7.47 -5.11 1.73
C VAL A 265 6.69 -4.10 2.53
N GLU A 266 6.24 -4.49 3.71
CA GLU A 266 5.53 -3.63 4.66
C GLU A 266 6.51 -2.67 5.34
N MET A 267 6.14 -1.41 5.56
CA MET A 267 6.96 -0.43 6.28
C MET A 267 6.20 0.12 7.49
N PRO A 268 5.92 -0.70 8.52
CA PRO A 268 4.99 -0.38 9.62
C PRO A 268 5.56 0.61 10.65
N TYR A 269 6.68 1.24 10.30
CA TYR A 269 7.34 2.27 11.08
C TYR A 269 7.22 3.64 10.41
N LEU A 270 6.83 3.72 9.13
CA LEU A 270 6.81 4.95 8.35
C LEU A 270 5.48 5.69 8.56
N ASP A 271 5.21 6.03 9.82
CA ASP A 271 3.90 6.48 10.30
C ASP A 271 3.63 7.99 10.03
N TYR A 272 4.67 8.81 9.84
CA TYR A 272 4.55 10.27 9.80
C TYR A 272 5.49 10.94 8.78
N ALA A 273 4.99 11.99 8.13
CA ALA A 273 5.78 12.94 7.37
C ALA A 273 6.83 13.66 8.23
N ASP A 274 7.87 14.17 7.57
CA ASP A 274 9.01 14.88 8.15
C ASP A 274 9.77 14.13 9.26
N THR A 275 9.47 12.83 9.44
CA THR A 275 10.17 11.96 10.38
C THR A 275 11.16 11.07 9.62
N THR A 276 12.39 11.02 10.13
CA THR A 276 13.42 10.13 9.58
C THR A 276 13.51 8.84 10.38
N TYR A 277 13.28 7.72 9.71
CA TYR A 277 13.32 6.39 10.29
C TYR A 277 14.60 5.65 9.92
N TYR A 278 15.04 4.72 10.77
CA TYR A 278 16.29 3.95 10.60
C TYR A 278 16.07 2.44 10.78
N PRO A 279 15.33 1.79 9.86
CA PRO A 279 14.76 0.45 10.10
C PRO A 279 15.76 -0.70 9.94
N ASN A 280 16.81 -0.53 9.11
CA ASN A 280 17.70 -1.63 8.70
C ASN A 280 16.92 -2.85 8.16
N GLN A 281 15.87 -2.59 7.40
CA GLN A 281 14.97 -3.60 6.85
C GLN A 281 15.44 -4.08 5.48
N ILE A 282 15.42 -5.40 5.25
CA ILE A 282 15.65 -5.98 3.92
C ILE A 282 14.44 -5.70 3.04
N ILE A 283 14.69 -5.14 1.85
CA ILE A 283 13.64 -4.82 0.89
C ILE A 283 13.78 -5.57 -0.43
N ILE A 284 15.00 -6.00 -0.82
CA ILE A 284 15.22 -6.74 -2.06
C ILE A 284 16.02 -7.99 -1.76
N HIS A 285 15.50 -9.10 -2.23
CA HIS A 285 16.11 -10.42 -2.28
C HIS A 285 16.58 -10.67 -3.71
N TRP A 286 17.88 -10.49 -3.99
CA TRP A 286 18.39 -10.46 -5.37
C TRP A 286 18.26 -11.81 -6.09
N GLU A 287 18.18 -12.91 -5.35
CA GLU A 287 17.92 -14.25 -5.90
C GLU A 287 16.59 -14.37 -6.65
N ARG A 288 15.67 -13.42 -6.47
CA ARG A 288 14.35 -13.39 -7.10
C ARG A 288 14.33 -12.63 -8.44
N TYR A 289 15.43 -12.00 -8.84
CA TYR A 289 15.46 -11.07 -9.99
C TYR A 289 16.56 -11.40 -10.98
N ARG A 290 16.20 -11.57 -12.26
CA ARG A 290 17.08 -12.05 -13.35
C ARG A 290 18.31 -11.18 -13.60
N TRP A 291 18.18 -9.86 -13.52
CA TRP A 291 19.19 -8.92 -14.01
C TRP A 291 19.90 -8.13 -12.92
N ALA A 292 19.85 -8.60 -11.67
CA ALA A 292 20.44 -7.89 -10.53
C ALA A 292 19.97 -6.41 -10.46
N ALA A 293 18.76 -6.17 -10.95
CA ALA A 293 18.11 -4.87 -11.04
C ALA A 293 16.62 -5.04 -10.72
N ALA A 294 16.05 -4.07 -10.01
CA ALA A 294 14.65 -4.01 -9.67
C ALA A 294 14.21 -2.56 -9.47
N ASP A 295 12.92 -2.30 -9.67
CA ASP A 295 12.30 -1.03 -9.34
C ASP A 295 11.49 -1.20 -8.04
N MET A 296 11.27 -0.11 -7.31
CA MET A 296 10.46 -0.12 -6.09
C MET A 296 9.45 1.01 -6.13
N ILE A 297 8.17 0.67 -6.07
CA ILE A 297 7.07 1.61 -5.92
C ILE A 297 6.75 1.71 -4.43
N LEU A 298 6.66 2.92 -3.89
CA LEU A 298 6.10 3.18 -2.56
C LEU A 298 4.64 3.56 -2.71
N MET A 299 3.81 2.91 -1.90
CA MET A 299 2.37 3.11 -1.84
C MET A 299 1.98 3.35 -0.39
N GLU A 300 1.05 4.26 -0.18
CA GLU A 300 0.25 4.36 1.02
C GLU A 300 -1.02 3.53 0.86
N HIS A 301 -1.61 3.11 1.97
CA HIS A 301 -2.81 2.30 1.97
C HIS A 301 -4.02 3.10 2.44
N ASP A 302 -5.17 2.92 1.77
CA ASP A 302 -6.45 3.49 2.18
C ASP A 302 -7.48 2.42 2.61
N ASP A 303 -8.44 2.87 3.42
CA ASP A 303 -9.49 2.07 4.01
C ASP A 303 -10.42 1.37 2.98
N GLY A 304 -10.53 1.89 1.75
CA GLY A 304 -11.42 1.38 0.71
C GLY A 304 -10.96 0.09 -0.01
N THR A 305 -9.71 -0.32 0.12
CA THR A 305 -9.09 -1.30 -0.80
C THR A 305 -9.48 -2.75 -0.54
N ASN A 306 -9.81 -3.48 -1.62
CA ASN A 306 -9.93 -4.94 -1.61
C ASN A 306 -8.60 -5.59 -2.06
N TYR A 307 -7.85 -6.14 -1.10
CA TYR A 307 -6.48 -6.62 -1.33
C TYR A 307 -6.37 -7.74 -2.36
N LYS A 308 -7.38 -8.63 -2.43
CA LYS A 308 -7.39 -9.71 -3.43
C LYS A 308 -7.60 -9.17 -4.83
N VAL A 309 -8.50 -8.20 -4.99
CA VAL A 309 -8.76 -7.54 -6.27
C VAL A 309 -7.52 -6.76 -6.70
N LEU A 310 -6.94 -5.96 -5.81
CA LEU A 310 -5.70 -5.21 -6.02
C LEU A 310 -4.58 -6.13 -6.52
N ALA A 311 -4.25 -7.19 -5.77
CA ALA A 311 -3.18 -8.11 -6.15
C ALA A 311 -3.43 -8.80 -7.50
N THR A 312 -4.65 -9.29 -7.74
CA THR A 312 -5.01 -9.93 -9.02
C THR A 312 -4.78 -8.97 -10.18
N LYS A 313 -5.15 -7.71 -10.02
CA LYS A 313 -5.11 -6.69 -11.07
C LYS A 313 -3.69 -6.18 -11.34
N LEU A 314 -2.88 -5.99 -10.30
CA LEU A 314 -1.45 -5.68 -10.43
C LEU A 314 -0.72 -6.75 -11.25
N LEU A 315 -1.03 -8.03 -10.98
CA LEU A 315 -0.46 -9.14 -11.73
C LEU A 315 -0.94 -9.16 -13.19
N GLU A 316 -2.25 -9.02 -13.42
CA GLU A 316 -2.83 -8.96 -14.78
C GLU A 316 -2.16 -7.88 -15.64
N ALA A 317 -1.92 -6.70 -15.06
CA ALA A 317 -1.26 -5.61 -15.75
C ALA A 317 0.21 -5.92 -16.06
N ALA A 318 0.97 -6.36 -15.05
CA ALA A 318 2.38 -6.75 -15.23
C ALA A 318 2.54 -7.79 -16.35
N GLU A 319 1.64 -8.79 -16.41
CA GLU A 319 1.62 -9.80 -17.46
C GLU A 319 1.27 -9.26 -18.86
N GLN A 320 0.28 -8.37 -18.95
CA GLN A 320 -0.11 -7.76 -20.22
C GLN A 320 1.03 -6.92 -20.81
N ILE A 321 1.70 -6.13 -19.98
CA ILE A 321 2.85 -5.31 -20.39
C ILE A 321 3.95 -6.20 -20.90
N LEU A 322 4.31 -7.25 -20.16
CA LEU A 322 5.38 -8.14 -20.57
C LEU A 322 5.07 -8.86 -21.89
N LYS A 323 3.84 -9.34 -22.08
CA LYS A 323 3.39 -9.97 -23.35
C LYS A 323 3.38 -9.01 -24.53
N SER A 324 3.23 -7.70 -24.29
CA SER A 324 3.24 -6.70 -25.36
C SER A 324 4.64 -6.42 -25.92
N ILE A 325 5.69 -6.93 -25.28
CA ILE A 325 7.07 -6.63 -25.62
C ILE A 325 7.60 -7.69 -26.59
N PRO A 326 7.99 -7.32 -27.83
CA PRO A 326 8.27 -8.29 -28.90
C PRO A 326 9.45 -9.23 -28.65
N ASP A 327 10.40 -8.82 -27.81
CA ASP A 327 11.59 -9.59 -27.43
C ASP A 327 12.10 -9.12 -26.05
N PRO A 328 11.58 -9.70 -24.95
CA PRO A 328 11.97 -9.33 -23.59
C PRO A 328 13.45 -9.57 -23.31
N GLU A 329 14.06 -10.61 -23.90
CA GLU A 329 15.47 -10.95 -23.68
C GLU A 329 16.41 -9.91 -24.32
N ALA A 330 16.08 -9.43 -25.52
CA ALA A 330 16.88 -8.40 -26.18
C ALA A 330 16.86 -7.05 -25.45
N GLN A 331 15.82 -6.77 -24.65
CA GLN A 331 15.72 -5.51 -23.90
C GLN A 331 16.46 -5.55 -22.55
N GLY A 332 16.70 -6.73 -21.98
CA GLY A 332 17.39 -6.87 -20.70
C GLY A 332 16.72 -6.03 -19.59
N TYR A 333 17.53 -5.46 -18.68
CA TYR A 333 17.02 -4.67 -17.55
C TYR A 333 16.18 -3.43 -17.94
N ALA A 334 16.25 -2.96 -19.19
CA ALA A 334 15.45 -1.83 -19.67
C ALA A 334 13.94 -2.14 -19.73
N LEU A 335 13.57 -3.41 -19.58
CA LEU A 335 12.20 -3.89 -19.43
C LEU A 335 11.59 -3.56 -18.06
N ILE A 336 12.41 -3.49 -16.99
CA ILE A 336 11.90 -3.32 -15.62
C ILE A 336 11.10 -2.01 -15.48
N PRO A 337 11.60 -0.85 -15.92
CA PRO A 337 10.82 0.39 -15.87
C PRO A 337 9.55 0.37 -16.73
N GLN A 338 9.50 -0.47 -17.78
CA GLN A 338 8.29 -0.60 -18.60
C GLN A 338 7.20 -1.36 -17.84
N ILE A 339 7.57 -2.43 -17.12
CA ILE A 339 6.66 -3.15 -16.21
C ILE A 339 6.15 -2.20 -15.14
N THR A 340 7.04 -1.46 -14.48
CA THR A 340 6.68 -0.48 -13.44
C THR A 340 5.75 0.60 -13.99
N ASN A 341 6.09 1.23 -15.11
CA ASN A 341 5.25 2.29 -15.69
C ASN A 341 3.90 1.77 -16.19
N GLY A 342 3.86 0.55 -16.72
CA GLY A 342 2.59 -0.02 -17.14
C GLY A 342 1.72 -0.42 -15.94
N ILE A 343 2.31 -0.90 -14.83
CA ILE A 343 1.60 -1.09 -13.55
C ILE A 343 1.01 0.24 -13.11
N LEU A 344 1.81 1.31 -13.06
CA LEU A 344 1.30 2.65 -12.75
C LEU A 344 0.17 3.05 -13.72
N SER A 345 0.29 2.79 -15.02
CA SER A 345 -0.72 3.22 -16.00
C SER A 345 -2.10 2.55 -15.87
N VAL A 346 -2.19 1.38 -15.23
CA VAL A 346 -3.47 0.67 -15.02
C VAL A 346 -4.11 0.96 -13.67
N MET A 347 -3.35 1.56 -12.76
CA MET A 347 -3.88 1.97 -11.48
C MET A 347 -4.99 3.00 -11.76
N PRO A 348 -6.20 2.84 -11.18
CA PRO A 348 -7.27 3.82 -11.27
C PRO A 348 -6.75 5.21 -10.91
N ASP A 349 -7.32 6.25 -11.49
CA ASP A 349 -6.98 7.63 -11.09
C ASP A 349 -7.16 7.84 -9.58
N ALA A 350 -8.13 7.13 -9.00
CA ALA A 350 -8.37 7.00 -7.57
C ALA A 350 -7.12 6.53 -6.77
N TRP A 351 -6.30 5.63 -7.30
CA TRP A 351 -5.03 5.22 -6.65
C TRP A 351 -3.88 6.20 -6.86
N PHE A 352 -4.11 7.28 -7.63
CA PHE A 352 -3.24 8.45 -7.67
C PHE A 352 -3.85 9.65 -6.96
N THR A 353 -5.06 9.48 -6.45
CA THR A 353 -5.84 10.45 -5.69
C THR A 353 -6.52 9.73 -4.53
N ASN A 354 -5.74 9.48 -3.50
CA ASN A 354 -6.13 9.10 -2.14
C ASN A 354 -6.66 7.67 -1.88
N ASP A 355 -6.89 6.85 -2.89
CA ASP A 355 -7.38 5.47 -2.69
C ASP A 355 -6.23 4.47 -2.90
N ASP A 356 -5.38 4.27 -1.89
CA ASP A 356 -3.98 3.80 -1.96
C ASP A 356 -3.08 4.79 -2.71
N ASP A 357 -2.53 5.78 -2.01
CA ASP A 357 -1.79 6.87 -2.63
C ASP A 357 -0.41 6.43 -3.16
N PHE A 358 -0.13 6.74 -4.41
CA PHE A 358 1.22 6.67 -4.95
C PHE A 358 2.13 7.67 -4.22
N VAL A 359 3.01 7.15 -3.37
CA VAL A 359 3.94 7.97 -2.57
C VAL A 359 5.14 8.37 -3.42
N ASP A 360 5.85 7.39 -3.97
CA ASP A 360 7.03 7.64 -4.81
C ASP A 360 7.47 6.37 -5.56
N VAL A 361 8.49 6.50 -6.42
CA VAL A 361 9.10 5.37 -7.13
C VAL A 361 10.61 5.51 -7.22
N TYR A 362 11.31 4.40 -7.05
CA TYR A 362 12.75 4.27 -7.30
C TYR A 362 12.97 3.38 -8.51
N TYR A 363 13.55 3.93 -9.57
CA TYR A 363 13.87 3.20 -10.79
C TYR A 363 15.28 2.60 -10.71
N THR A 364 15.36 1.31 -11.06
CA THR A 364 16.56 0.54 -11.36
C THR A 364 17.59 0.57 -10.23
N LEU A 365 17.16 0.15 -9.04
CA LEU A 365 18.06 -0.24 -7.97
C LEU A 365 18.86 -1.46 -8.42
N GLN A 366 20.16 -1.47 -8.16
CA GLN A 366 21.08 -2.53 -8.59
C GLN A 366 21.70 -3.26 -7.41
N GLU A 367 21.97 -4.55 -7.61
CA GLU A 367 22.65 -5.39 -6.64
C GLU A 367 24.03 -4.85 -6.27
N GLY A 368 24.34 -4.84 -4.97
CA GLY A 368 25.67 -4.44 -4.48
C GLY A 368 25.92 -2.92 -4.48
N VAL A 369 24.95 -2.11 -4.91
CA VAL A 369 25.11 -0.64 -4.99
C VAL A 369 24.54 0.02 -3.74
N GLU A 370 25.30 0.97 -3.19
CA GLU A 370 24.84 1.87 -2.13
C GLU A 370 24.26 3.13 -2.75
N TYR A 371 23.09 3.54 -2.28
CA TYR A 371 22.39 4.74 -2.73
C TYR A 371 22.12 5.62 -1.51
N PRO A 372 23.03 6.51 -1.12
CA PRO A 372 22.83 7.39 0.03
C PRO A 372 21.85 8.52 -0.32
N ASN A 373 20.81 8.70 0.49
CA ASN A 373 19.81 9.77 0.35
C ASN A 373 19.25 9.90 -1.08
N LEU A 374 18.92 8.77 -1.70
CA LEU A 374 18.30 8.75 -3.01
C LEU A 374 16.88 9.31 -2.88
N ASN A 375 16.57 10.34 -3.67
CA ASN A 375 15.19 10.80 -3.81
C ASN A 375 14.44 9.85 -4.73
N GLY A 376 13.19 9.57 -4.40
CA GLY A 376 12.27 8.99 -5.37
C GLY A 376 12.01 9.95 -6.53
N ALA A 377 11.46 9.43 -7.62
CA ALA A 377 11.27 10.17 -8.86
C ALA A 377 10.28 11.34 -8.72
N ASN A 378 9.28 11.23 -7.84
CA ASN A 378 8.35 12.31 -7.50
C ASN A 378 8.92 13.25 -6.43
N GLY A 379 9.93 12.77 -5.68
CA GLY A 379 10.66 13.55 -4.70
C GLY A 379 9.92 13.74 -3.38
N ASN A 380 8.92 12.89 -3.10
CA ASN A 380 8.26 12.83 -1.79
C ASN A 380 9.12 12.03 -0.80
N ALA A 381 9.65 10.88 -1.23
CA ALA A 381 10.45 10.02 -0.39
C ALA A 381 11.96 10.24 -0.60
N MET A 382 12.71 10.22 0.49
CA MET A 382 14.18 10.18 0.48
C MET A 382 14.64 8.95 1.26
N THR A 383 15.40 8.07 0.59
CA THR A 383 15.79 6.77 1.13
C THR A 383 17.28 6.50 0.95
N SER A 384 17.92 5.96 1.99
CA SER A 384 19.27 5.41 1.89
C SER A 384 19.21 3.89 1.78
N PHE A 385 19.65 3.37 0.63
CA PHE A 385 19.76 1.93 0.38
C PHE A 385 21.20 1.46 0.52
N ALA A 386 21.41 0.28 1.10
CA ALA A 386 22.74 -0.32 1.20
C ALA A 386 22.69 -1.83 0.92
N PRO A 387 23.75 -2.41 0.34
CA PRO A 387 23.85 -3.86 0.18
C PRO A 387 24.06 -4.54 1.54
N LEU A 388 23.44 -5.72 1.71
CA LEU A 388 23.67 -6.61 2.84
C LEU A 388 23.81 -8.04 2.32
N VAL A 389 24.94 -8.68 2.64
CA VAL A 389 25.17 -10.10 2.34
C VAL A 389 24.98 -10.92 3.61
N ILE A 390 24.02 -11.83 3.59
CA ILE A 390 23.74 -12.74 4.70
C ILE A 390 24.49 -14.03 4.45
N GLN A 391 25.44 -14.35 5.32
CA GLN A 391 26.20 -15.59 5.22
C GLN A 391 25.36 -16.79 5.67
N PRO A 392 25.53 -17.96 5.04
CA PRO A 392 24.91 -19.19 5.51
C PRO A 392 25.41 -19.51 6.93
N ARG A 393 24.59 -20.25 7.70
CA ARG A 393 25.03 -20.72 9.03
C ARG A 393 26.18 -21.71 8.84
N PRO A 394 27.27 -21.60 9.60
CA PRO A 394 28.43 -22.48 9.48
C PRO A 394 28.14 -23.92 9.90
#